data_AF-A0A7X7H5W7-F1
#
_entry.id   AF-A0A7X7H5W7-F1
#
_cell.length_a   1.000
_cell.length_b   1.000
_cell.length_c   1.000
_cell.angle_alpha   90.00
_cell.angle_beta   90.00
_cell.angle_gamma   90.00
#
_symmetry.space_group_name_H-M   'P 1'
#
loop_
_entity.id
_entity.type
_entity.pdbx_description
1 polymer ?
#
loop_
_entity_poly.entity_id
_entity_poly.type
_entity_poly.pdbx_seq_one_letter_code
_entity_poly.pdbx_strand_id
1 'polypeptide(L)'
;MTTKIKVTNGMVDMSVGGLGIEASGDIPFVPSRLAVGLELNCGTVNVSMGGVSMVTNNISSNKVIGREELKTPAGTFKCYILEMISEAKMIIKVKSTAKYWYARGLGVVKMENYDEKGKLVSSQVLTEVKGI
;
A
#
# COMPACT_ATOMS: atom_id res chain seq x y z
N MET A 1 -21.64 -1.56 11.63
CA MET A 1 -21.20 -0.37 10.87
C MET A 1 -20.63 -0.86 9.56
N THR A 2 -21.19 -0.42 8.43
CA THR A 2 -20.80 -0.92 7.10
C THR A 2 -20.06 0.18 6.36
N THR A 3 -18.74 0.07 6.26
CA THR A 3 -17.91 1.01 5.50
C THR A 3 -18.05 0.70 4.02
N LYS A 4 -18.58 1.65 3.23
CA LYS A 4 -18.64 1.52 1.77
C LYS A 4 -17.31 2.03 1.22
N ILE A 5 -16.53 1.12 0.65
CA ILE A 5 -15.27 1.43 -0.04
C ILE A 5 -15.59 1.54 -1.52
N LYS A 6 -15.42 2.71 -2.12
CA LYS A 6 -15.60 2.89 -3.57
C LYS A 6 -14.23 3.07 -4.21
N VAL A 7 -13.84 2.14 -5.09
CA VAL A 7 -12.59 2.22 -5.82
C VAL A 7 -12.86 2.74 -7.24
N THR A 8 -12.30 3.89 -7.61
CA THR A 8 -12.41 4.46 -8.97
C THR A 8 -11.01 4.75 -9.49
N ASN A 9 -10.61 4.15 -10.62
CA ASN A 9 -9.26 4.29 -11.19
C ASN A 9 -8.11 4.04 -10.18
N GLY A 10 -8.32 3.15 -9.21
CA GLY A 10 -7.34 2.83 -8.16
C GLY A 10 -7.36 3.76 -6.94
N MET A 11 -8.11 4.87 -6.97
CA MET A 11 -8.35 5.69 -5.78
C MET A 11 -9.35 5.00 -4.85
N VAL A 12 -9.01 4.88 -3.56
CA VAL A 12 -9.85 4.29 -2.52
C VAL A 12 -10.62 5.40 -1.81
N ASP A 13 -11.92 5.52 -2.06
CA ASP A 13 -12.83 6.36 -1.26
C ASP A 13 -13.24 5.57 -0.01
N MET A 14 -12.72 5.98 1.14
CA MET A 14 -13.04 5.40 2.44
C MET A 14 -13.92 6.37 3.23
N SER A 15 -15.22 6.32 3.00
CA SER A 15 -16.20 7.08 3.78
C SER A 15 -16.47 6.41 5.14
N VAL A 16 -15.85 6.90 6.21
CA VAL A 16 -16.11 6.46 7.60
C VAL A 16 -16.98 7.50 8.31
N GLY A 17 -18.29 7.25 8.38
CA GLY A 17 -19.23 7.95 9.27
C GLY A 17 -19.22 9.48 9.21
N GLY A 18 -19.97 10.09 8.28
CA GLY A 18 -20.33 11.52 8.29
C GLY A 18 -19.20 12.54 8.09
N LEU A 19 -17.95 12.13 8.24
CA LEU A 19 -16.75 12.90 7.94
C LEU A 19 -16.21 12.40 6.59
N GLY A 20 -16.32 13.23 5.55
CA GLY A 20 -15.77 12.93 4.22
C GLY A 20 -14.25 12.97 4.28
N ILE A 21 -13.63 11.79 4.38
CA ILE A 21 -12.18 11.60 4.20
C ILE A 21 -11.96 11.40 2.70
N GLU A 22 -11.16 12.29 2.12
CA GLU A 22 -10.81 12.28 0.69
C GLU A 22 -9.32 11.98 0.57
N ALA A 23 -8.96 11.00 -0.25
CA ALA A 23 -7.58 10.71 -0.60
C ALA A 23 -7.34 11.01 -2.09
N SER A 24 -6.32 11.80 -2.39
CA SER A 24 -5.91 12.17 -3.74
C SER A 24 -4.41 12.00 -3.90
N GLY A 25 -3.91 11.72 -5.10
CA GLY A 25 -2.47 11.59 -5.31
C GLY A 25 -2.08 10.74 -6.51
N ASP A 26 -0.78 10.73 -6.77
CA ASP A 26 -0.16 9.88 -7.77
C ASP A 26 0.08 8.49 -7.17
N ILE A 27 -0.74 7.54 -7.61
CA ILE A 27 -0.64 6.15 -7.15
C ILE A 27 0.50 5.49 -7.91
N PRO A 28 1.47 4.85 -7.22
CA PRO A 28 2.51 4.12 -7.90
C PRO A 28 1.94 2.99 -8.77
N PHE A 29 2.19 3.09 -10.08
CA PHE A 29 1.79 2.06 -11.02
C PHE A 29 2.67 0.81 -10.84
N VAL A 30 2.02 -0.34 -10.61
CA VAL A 30 2.69 -1.64 -10.61
C VAL A 30 2.58 -2.25 -12.00
N PRO A 31 3.67 -2.33 -12.78
CA PRO A 31 3.61 -2.80 -14.16
C PRO A 31 3.29 -4.29 -14.25
N SER A 32 2.76 -4.69 -15.40
CA SER A 32 2.47 -6.08 -15.70
C SER A 32 3.72 -6.95 -15.83
N ARG A 33 4.94 -6.43 -15.73
CA ARG A 33 6.16 -7.25 -15.65
C ARG A 33 7.04 -6.66 -14.55
N LEU A 34 7.20 -7.41 -13.46
CA LEU A 34 8.08 -7.05 -12.36
C LEU A 34 9.38 -7.85 -12.48
N ALA A 35 10.50 -7.19 -12.19
CA ALA A 35 11.81 -7.79 -12.09
C ALA A 35 12.48 -7.27 -10.82
N VAL A 36 13.30 -8.11 -10.18
CA VAL A 36 14.09 -7.67 -9.03
C VAL A 36 15.03 -6.54 -9.46
N GLY A 37 15.11 -5.49 -8.66
CA GLY A 37 15.85 -4.27 -8.97
C GLY A 37 15.05 -3.20 -9.70
N LEU A 38 13.85 -3.51 -10.20
CA LEU A 38 13.00 -2.52 -10.88
C LEU A 38 12.55 -1.44 -9.91
N GLU A 39 12.80 -0.19 -10.28
CA GLU A 39 12.30 0.99 -9.58
C GLU A 39 10.96 1.40 -10.17
N LEU A 40 10.01 1.69 -9.29
CA LEU A 40 8.67 2.12 -9.64
C LEU A 40 8.52 3.61 -9.36
N ASN A 41 7.52 4.21 -10.00
CA ASN A 41 7.25 5.63 -9.84
C ASN A 41 6.98 5.96 -8.36
N CYS A 42 7.63 7.02 -7.90
CA CYS A 42 7.32 7.67 -6.64
C CYS A 42 6.17 8.67 -6.85
N GLY A 43 5.50 9.04 -5.77
CA GLY A 43 4.33 9.90 -5.83
C GLY A 43 4.02 10.51 -4.47
N THR A 44 3.05 11.42 -4.47
CA THR A 44 2.53 12.03 -3.24
C THR A 44 1.08 11.64 -3.08
N VAL A 45 0.73 11.18 -1.88
CA VAL A 45 -0.65 10.91 -1.47
C VAL A 45 -1.06 11.96 -0.45
N ASN A 46 -2.09 12.71 -0.78
CA ASN A 46 -2.68 13.72 0.09
C ASN A 46 -4.02 13.22 0.64
N VAL A 47 -4.18 13.28 1.96
CA VAL A 47 -5.42 12.96 2.65
C VAL A 47 -6.02 14.25 3.20
N SER A 48 -7.23 14.58 2.77
CA SER A 48 -8.00 15.72 3.23
C SER A 48 -9.28 15.29 3.94
N MET A 49 -9.78 16.14 4.82
CA MET A 49 -11.08 15.96 5.47
C MET A 49 -11.83 17.29 5.47
N GLY A 50 -13.02 17.31 4.88
CA GLY A 50 -13.83 18.52 4.74
C GLY A 50 -13.12 19.67 3.99
N GLY A 51 -12.32 19.35 2.97
CA GLY A 51 -11.54 20.32 2.19
C GLY A 51 -10.23 20.79 2.84
N VAL A 52 -9.92 20.34 4.07
CA VAL A 52 -8.65 20.65 4.76
C VAL A 52 -7.68 19.50 4.59
N SER A 53 -6.48 19.76 4.05
CA SER A 53 -5.42 18.76 3.96
C SER A 53 -4.88 18.42 5.35
N MET A 54 -4.90 17.14 5.72
CA MET A 54 -4.45 16.65 7.03
C MET A 54 -3.11 15.94 6.96
N VAL A 55 -2.88 15.14 5.91
CA VAL A 55 -1.66 14.35 5.76
C VAL A 55 -1.18 14.45 4.33
N THR A 56 0.10 14.84 4.16
CA THR A 56 0.78 14.72 2.87
C THR A 56 1.86 13.66 2.99
N ASN A 57 1.66 12.52 2.35
CA ASN A 57 2.59 11.41 2.36
C ASN A 57 3.41 11.38 1.07
N ASN A 58 4.71 11.57 1.18
CA ASN A 58 5.63 11.58 0.05
C ASN A 58 6.36 10.25 -0.04
N ILE A 59 6.25 9.55 -1.17
CA ILE A 59 6.97 8.31 -1.42
C ILE A 59 8.36 8.67 -1.95
N SER A 60 9.39 8.28 -1.21
CA SER A 60 10.80 8.59 -1.53
C SER A 60 11.54 7.47 -2.23
N SER A 61 11.05 6.23 -2.10
CA SER A 61 11.56 5.06 -2.78
C SER A 61 10.45 4.06 -2.98
N ASN A 62 10.45 3.39 -4.14
CA ASN A 62 9.52 2.32 -4.46
C ASN A 62 10.23 1.31 -5.38
N LYS A 63 10.55 0.13 -4.88
CA LYS A 63 11.44 -0.80 -5.57
C LYS A 63 11.09 -2.26 -5.36
N VAL A 64 11.22 -3.06 -6.41
CA VAL A 64 11.14 -4.52 -6.30
C VAL A 64 12.45 -5.04 -5.75
N ILE A 65 12.46 -5.44 -4.48
CA ILE A 65 13.69 -5.84 -3.78
C ILE A 65 13.97 -7.34 -3.82
N GLY A 66 12.97 -8.15 -4.18
CA GLY A 66 13.14 -9.60 -4.16
C GLY A 66 11.98 -10.37 -4.77
N ARG A 67 12.13 -11.69 -4.74
CA ARG A 67 11.12 -12.65 -5.17
C ARG A 67 11.22 -13.88 -4.28
N GLU A 68 10.09 -14.34 -3.77
CA GLU A 68 10.01 -15.55 -2.95
C GLU A 68 8.69 -16.27 -3.12
N GLU A 69 8.63 -17.51 -2.63
CA GLU A 69 7.38 -18.24 -2.50
C GLU A 69 6.82 -18.02 -1.10
N LEU A 70 5.60 -17.49 -1.01
CA LEU A 70 4.94 -17.18 0.25
C LEU A 70 3.76 -18.12 0.47
N LYS A 71 3.78 -18.85 1.58
CA LYS A 71 2.65 -19.64 2.05
C LYS A 71 1.73 -18.79 2.94
N THR A 72 0.43 -18.86 2.66
CA THR A 72 -0.64 -18.18 3.39
C THR A 72 -1.78 -19.17 3.65
N PRO A 73 -2.78 -18.84 4.48
CA PRO A 73 -3.97 -19.68 4.60
C PRO A 73 -4.75 -19.85 3.28
N ALA A 74 -4.66 -18.87 2.37
CA ALA A 74 -5.30 -18.94 1.06
C ALA A 74 -4.55 -19.80 0.03
N GLY A 75 -3.34 -20.27 0.35
CA GLY A 75 -2.50 -21.05 -0.56
C GLY A 75 -1.06 -20.55 -0.62
N THR A 76 -0.33 -21.02 -1.63
CA THR A 76 1.10 -20.72 -1.83
C THR A 76 1.30 -19.94 -3.12
N PHE A 77 2.01 -18.82 -3.04
CA PHE A 77 2.11 -17.85 -4.14
C PHE A 77 3.56 -17.46 -4.42
N LYS A 78 3.94 -17.44 -5.70
CA LYS A 78 5.20 -16.84 -6.15
C LYS A 78 5.05 -15.33 -6.18
N CYS A 79 5.69 -14.65 -5.25
CA CYS A 79 5.52 -13.23 -5.00
C CYS A 79 6.77 -12.44 -5.38
N TYR A 80 6.57 -11.24 -5.92
CA TYR A 80 7.60 -10.20 -5.90
C TYR A 80 7.45 -9.40 -4.60
N ILE A 81 8.56 -9.00 -4.01
CA ILE A 81 8.57 -8.17 -2.80
C ILE A 81 8.84 -6.74 -3.24
N LEU A 82 7.86 -5.88 -3.03
CA LEU A 82 7.97 -4.45 -3.24
C LEU A 82 8.24 -3.76 -1.90
N GLU A 83 9.27 -2.93 -1.85
CA GLU A 83 9.56 -2.06 -0.71
C GLU A 83 9.25 -0.62 -1.08
N MET A 84 8.48 0.05 -0.23
CA MET A 84 8.10 1.44 -0.37
C MET A 84 8.51 2.20 0.88
N ILE A 85 9.24 3.31 0.71
CA ILE A 85 9.65 4.19 1.80
C ILE A 85 8.91 5.50 1.66
N SER A 86 8.16 5.89 2.68
CA SER A 86 7.32 7.09 2.65
C SER A 86 7.56 8.00 3.85
N GLU A 87 7.41 9.31 3.65
CA GLU A 87 7.44 10.33 4.70
C GLU A 87 6.08 11.02 4.76
N ALA A 88 5.33 10.71 5.82
CA ALA A 88 4.08 11.39 6.12
C ALA A 88 4.36 12.69 6.87
N LYS A 89 3.93 13.81 6.27
CA LYS A 89 3.91 15.12 6.92
C LYS A 89 2.55 15.31 7.58
N MET A 90 2.56 15.26 8.91
CA MET A 90 1.47 15.66 9.80
C MET A 90 1.94 16.85 10.65
N ILE A 91 1.55 16.94 11.93
CA ILE A 91 2.15 17.85 12.92
C ILE A 91 3.65 17.55 13.09
N ILE A 92 4.01 16.26 13.02
CA ILE A 92 5.38 15.77 12.97
C ILE A 92 5.62 15.02 11.65
N LYS A 93 6.87 14.94 11.23
CA LYS A 93 7.27 14.08 10.11
C LYS A 93 7.46 12.66 10.61
N VAL A 94 6.85 11.69 9.93
CA VAL A 94 6.98 10.27 10.25
C VAL A 94 7.46 9.54 9.01
N LYS A 95 8.63 8.90 9.11
CA LYS A 95 9.14 8.01 8.07
C LYS A 95 8.67 6.59 8.35
N SER A 96 8.25 5.89 7.31
CA SER A 96 7.85 4.49 7.40
C SER A 96 8.30 3.71 6.18
N THR A 97 8.42 2.40 6.37
CA THR A 97 8.70 1.46 5.29
C THR A 97 7.56 0.45 5.22
N ALA A 98 7.01 0.25 4.03
CA ALA A 98 6.03 -0.79 3.75
C ALA A 98 6.62 -1.83 2.80
N LYS A 99 6.35 -3.11 3.08
CA LYS A 99 6.68 -4.23 2.20
C LYS A 99 5.41 -4.90 1.73
N TYR A 100 5.32 -5.14 0.42
CA TYR A 100 4.18 -5.79 -0.22
C TYR A 100 4.65 -7.04 -0.96
N TRP A 101 3.99 -8.16 -0.70
CA TRP A 101 4.16 -9.38 -1.47
C TRP A 101 3.11 -9.41 -2.56
N TYR A 102 3.54 -9.19 -3.78
CA TYR A 102 2.68 -9.12 -4.95
C TYR A 102 2.72 -10.42 -5.74
N ALA A 103 1.60 -11.15 -5.75
CA ALA A 103 1.39 -12.33 -6.58
C ALA A 103 0.78 -11.93 -7.92
N ARG A 104 1.39 -12.40 -9.01
CA ARG A 104 0.92 -12.10 -10.37
C ARG A 104 -0.50 -12.62 -10.60
N GLY A 105 -1.38 -11.76 -11.11
CA GLY A 105 -2.78 -12.09 -11.41
C GLY A 105 -3.73 -12.00 -10.20
N LEU A 106 -3.19 -11.95 -8.98
CA LEU A 106 -3.97 -11.87 -7.75
C LEU A 106 -3.82 -10.53 -7.03
N GLY A 107 -2.65 -9.90 -7.11
CA GLY A 107 -2.35 -8.64 -6.42
C GLY A 107 -1.54 -8.86 -5.15
N VAL A 108 -1.73 -7.98 -4.16
CA VAL A 108 -1.01 -8.06 -2.87
C VAL A 108 -1.60 -9.18 -2.02
N VAL A 109 -0.77 -10.15 -1.62
CA VAL A 109 -1.15 -11.29 -0.78
C VAL A 109 -0.64 -11.18 0.66
N LYS A 110 0.31 -10.28 0.90
CA LYS A 110 0.79 -9.91 2.24
C LYS A 110 1.29 -8.47 2.21
N MET A 111 1.11 -7.76 3.32
CA MET A 111 1.63 -6.43 3.55
C MET A 111 2.22 -6.34 4.95
N GLU A 112 3.35 -5.67 5.09
CA GLU A 112 3.95 -5.33 6.37
C GLU A 112 4.32 -3.87 6.41
N ASN A 113 4.06 -3.20 7.54
CA ASN A 113 4.46 -1.82 7.77
C ASN A 113 5.43 -1.76 8.94
N TYR A 114 6.48 -0.98 8.77
CA TYR A 114 7.57 -0.80 9.70
C TYR A 114 7.70 0.68 10.06
N ASP A 115 7.98 0.96 11.33
CA ASP A 115 8.32 2.31 11.77
C ASP A 115 9.73 2.72 11.29
N GLU A 116 10.11 3.97 11.56
CA GLU A 116 11.43 4.52 11.20
C GLU A 116 12.61 3.75 11.83
N LYS A 117 12.38 2.98 12.90
CA LYS A 117 13.38 2.15 13.58
C LYS A 117 13.44 0.73 13.02
N GLY A 118 12.62 0.42 12.02
CA GLY A 118 12.51 -0.91 11.44
C GLY A 118 11.71 -1.90 12.29
N LYS A 119 10.95 -1.44 13.29
CA LYS A 119 10.06 -2.30 14.06
C LYS A 119 8.78 -2.54 13.28
N LEU A 120 8.35 -3.80 13.19
CA LEU A 120 7.07 -4.17 12.60
C LEU A 120 5.92 -3.55 13.41
N VAL A 121 5.12 -2.71 12.74
CA VAL A 121 3.94 -2.04 13.31
C VAL A 121 2.67 -2.80 12.98
N SER A 122 2.56 -3.31 11.75
CA SER A 122 1.40 -4.08 11.32
C SER A 122 1.75 -5.08 10.22
N SER A 123 1.00 -6.17 10.18
CA SER A 123 1.09 -7.19 9.13
C SER A 123 -0.31 -7.63 8.74
N GLN A 124 -0.55 -7.81 7.45
CA GLN A 124 -1.78 -8.34 6.88
C GLN A 124 -1.42 -9.46 5.92
N VAL A 125 -2.18 -10.54 5.93
CA VAL A 125 -1.98 -11.68 5.04
C VAL A 125 -3.30 -12.14 4.46
N LEU A 126 -3.27 -12.56 3.21
CA LEU A 126 -4.42 -13.10 2.51
C LEU A 126 -4.83 -14.44 3.13
N THR A 127 -6.06 -14.53 3.60
CA THR A 127 -6.57 -15.71 4.31
C THR A 127 -7.49 -16.58 3.46
N GLU A 128 -8.18 -15.99 2.49
CA GLU A 128 -9.11 -16.70 1.61
C GLU A 128 -9.21 -15.99 0.25
N VAL A 129 -9.38 -16.76 -0.83
CA VAL A 129 -9.79 -16.24 -2.13
C VAL A 129 -10.93 -17.10 -2.68
N LYS A 130 -11.99 -16.46 -3.19
CA LYS A 130 -13.15 -17.10 -3.81
C LYS A 130 -13.43 -16.47 -5.17
N GLY A 131 -13.82 -17.28 -6.15
CA GLY A 131 -14.35 -16.78 -7.43
C GLY A 131 -13.30 -16.26 -8.42
N ILE A 132 -12.11 -16.85 -8.43
CA ILE A 132 -11.10 -16.75 -9.49
C ILE A 132 -10.91 -18.11 -10.15
#